data_AF-A0A414RVL3-F1
#
_entry.id   AF-A0A414RVL3-F1
#
_cell.length_a   1.000
_cell.length_b   1.000
_cell.length_c   1.000
_cell.angle_alpha   90.00
_cell.angle_beta   90.00
_cell.angle_gamma   90.00
#
_symmetry.space_group_name_H-M   'P 1'
#
loop_
_entity.id
_entity.type
_entity.pdbx_description
1 polymer ?
#
loop_
_entity_poly.entity_id
_entity_poly.type
_entity_poly.pdbx_seq_one_letter_code
_entity_poly.pdbx_strand_id
1 'polypeptide(L)'
;MAALFTTPKRNDATAGTHVAEPDVRRRIGLAHGSWRRVTRRIVVGAVCALTVSSLLMPSVSLAAEWVKVGGNKYNTAASDEAGTWSWDGADGLKLNNYNGGEIQAAGKLNVNYSGNNIVTADWIEGIKASHGKNENAELNIQGDAGSTLSVTSTEDAILSTGNINIDGAGSVNATSTGLDAINAGGDLAIKGSGNVNATGASDGIRANGNITIDDNGAVAARATKDKGIGTDKNLTIKGGGTVEASSEKDAAVEAKGSLAATNASLNVNGVEYGVYAHKGITLDHANVTVRASKGRYGGAIALFTYQDDIVVKNGSTVDALAEGEVSAAFSTRNDRPNEKGGHIYISDSVVKAIARYVENGDGPIPYSENQDGETRREPQGENIGIIAQTSEGVTPAVISIIRSKVTVEGDTAAIFARAMSADGKTIGTIKIENAAIQTPEGGKVIDYRKLRDGIYEAGQAIGTGDATVDSLYIKAVAKSTTIAPPEVAKPEDPKPDETKQNPKPEGSKPTKAVAASTTKAKTTGVLAATGDTSGAAIVATVLAGTAAIAAGTMASRKRS
;
A
#
# COMPACT_ATOMS: atom_id res chain seq x y z
N MET A 1 -79.77 30.19 3.13
CA MET A 1 -80.25 30.66 1.81
C MET A 1 -79.13 31.42 1.10
N ALA A 2 -79.33 31.86 -0.14
CA ALA A 2 -78.25 32.16 -1.06
C ALA A 2 -78.02 33.68 -1.32
N ALA A 3 -76.77 33.98 -1.70
CA ALA A 3 -76.35 34.84 -2.82
C ALA A 3 -76.69 36.36 -2.89
N LEU A 4 -75.60 37.15 -2.88
CA LEU A 4 -75.16 38.13 -3.91
C LEU A 4 -75.81 39.53 -4.09
N PHE A 5 -74.90 40.48 -4.36
CA PHE A 5 -75.02 41.80 -5.01
C PHE A 5 -75.84 42.90 -4.28
N THR A 6 -75.36 44.16 -4.23
CA THR A 6 -75.12 45.06 -5.38
C THR A 6 -73.82 45.92 -5.31
N THR A 7 -73.49 46.58 -6.43
CA THR A 7 -72.59 47.76 -6.57
C THR A 7 -73.17 48.69 -7.67
N PRO A 8 -72.87 50.01 -7.74
CA PRO A 8 -71.76 50.46 -8.62
C PRO A 8 -71.12 51.86 -8.37
N LYS A 9 -69.85 52.05 -8.85
CA LYS A 9 -69.23 53.30 -9.42
C LYS A 9 -69.10 54.59 -8.56
N ARG A 10 -68.19 55.55 -8.80
CA ARG A 10 -66.85 55.65 -9.48
C ARG A 10 -66.31 57.10 -9.29
N ASN A 11 -64.98 57.33 -9.19
CA ASN A 11 -64.21 58.38 -9.92
C ASN A 11 -62.74 58.54 -9.43
N ASP A 12 -61.89 59.13 -10.30
CA ASP A 12 -60.45 58.88 -10.46
C ASP A 12 -59.73 60.25 -10.73
N ALA A 13 -58.48 60.66 -10.36
CA ALA A 13 -57.37 60.22 -9.47
C ALA A 13 -56.24 61.36 -9.35
N THR A 14 -55.01 61.06 -8.84
CA THR A 14 -53.71 61.87 -8.86
C THR A 14 -53.48 62.99 -7.80
N ALA A 15 -52.25 63.41 -7.40
CA ALA A 15 -50.90 62.77 -7.26
C ALA A 15 -49.90 63.70 -6.48
N GLY A 16 -48.85 63.15 -5.82
CA GLY A 16 -47.74 63.91 -5.21
C GLY A 16 -46.90 63.12 -4.17
N THR A 17 -45.57 63.34 -4.08
CA THR A 17 -44.64 62.47 -3.31
C THR A 17 -43.52 63.19 -2.53
N HIS A 18 -43.27 62.74 -1.29
CA HIS A 18 -42.03 62.75 -0.49
C HIS A 18 -41.14 64.02 -0.37
N VAL A 19 -40.76 64.38 0.86
CA VAL A 19 -39.43 64.10 1.48
C VAL A 19 -39.43 64.52 2.96
N ALA A 20 -38.75 63.77 3.84
CA ALA A 20 -38.40 64.19 5.20
C ALA A 20 -37.20 63.37 5.75
N GLU A 21 -36.21 64.03 6.34
CA GLU A 21 -35.00 63.48 7.00
C GLU A 21 -34.36 64.60 7.87
N PRO A 22 -33.43 64.32 8.81
CA PRO A 22 -33.41 63.22 9.79
C PRO A 22 -33.00 63.69 11.22
N ASP A 23 -32.99 62.79 12.21
CA ASP A 23 -32.33 63.01 13.52
C ASP A 23 -31.08 62.11 13.67
N VAL A 24 -30.04 62.65 14.29
CA VAL A 24 -28.63 62.23 14.18
C VAL A 24 -28.23 61.18 15.22
N ARG A 25 -28.92 61.11 16.37
CA ARG A 25 -28.42 60.39 17.56
C ARG A 25 -28.26 58.87 17.43
N ARG A 26 -28.79 58.23 16.38
CA ARG A 26 -28.80 56.75 16.25
C ARG A 26 -27.52 56.12 15.67
N ARG A 27 -26.56 56.90 15.15
CA ARG A 27 -25.42 56.35 14.38
C ARG A 27 -24.17 55.93 15.19
N ILE A 28 -23.94 56.45 16.40
CA ILE A 28 -22.66 56.29 17.11
C ILE A 28 -22.46 54.88 17.72
N GLY A 29 -23.52 54.26 18.25
CA GLY A 29 -23.43 52.97 18.96
C GLY A 29 -23.07 51.76 18.07
N LEU A 30 -23.38 51.83 16.77
CA LEU A 30 -23.16 50.72 15.84
C LEU A 30 -21.70 50.58 15.35
N ALA A 31 -20.95 51.68 15.30
CA ALA A 31 -19.57 51.68 14.80
C ALA A 31 -18.58 50.93 15.72
N HIS A 32 -18.75 51.03 17.04
CA HIS A 32 -17.84 50.42 18.00
C HIS A 32 -17.96 48.88 18.05
N GLY A 33 -19.16 48.35 17.81
CA GLY A 33 -19.44 46.90 17.78
C GLY A 33 -19.06 46.18 16.48
N SER A 34 -18.87 46.92 15.38
CA SER A 34 -18.32 46.39 14.13
C SER A 34 -16.79 46.39 14.15
N TRP A 35 -16.16 47.51 14.56
CA TRP A 35 -14.70 47.63 14.54
C TRP A 35 -14.00 46.54 15.35
N ARG A 36 -14.44 46.27 16.60
CA ARG A 36 -13.88 45.16 17.41
C ARG A 36 -13.99 43.78 16.75
N ARG A 37 -15.03 43.52 15.94
CA ARG A 37 -15.18 42.26 15.19
C ARG A 37 -14.33 42.23 13.91
N VAL A 38 -14.16 43.36 13.23
CA VAL A 38 -13.24 43.50 12.09
C VAL A 38 -11.79 43.34 12.55
N THR A 39 -11.35 44.02 13.61
CA THR A 39 -10.00 43.87 14.16
C THR A 39 -9.74 42.44 14.63
N ARG A 40 -10.68 41.77 15.31
CA ARG A 40 -10.51 40.34 15.65
C ARG A 40 -10.38 39.45 14.43
N ARG A 41 -11.15 39.69 13.35
CA ARG A 41 -11.05 38.91 12.10
C ARG A 41 -9.73 39.17 11.35
N ILE A 42 -9.24 40.41 11.34
CA ILE A 42 -7.95 40.75 10.73
C ILE A 42 -6.79 40.17 11.55
N VAL A 43 -6.83 40.26 12.90
CA VAL A 43 -5.79 39.69 13.76
C VAL A 43 -5.79 38.16 13.70
N VAL A 44 -6.96 37.49 13.75
CA VAL A 44 -7.02 36.03 13.56
C VAL A 44 -6.62 35.65 12.14
N GLY A 45 -7.04 36.40 11.11
CA GLY A 45 -6.61 36.17 9.73
C GLY A 45 -5.10 36.31 9.54
N ALA A 46 -4.47 37.31 10.17
CA ALA A 46 -3.03 37.52 10.14
C ALA A 46 -2.26 36.48 10.96
N VAL A 47 -2.77 36.06 12.13
CA VAL A 47 -2.18 34.97 12.92
C VAL A 47 -2.29 33.64 12.18
N CYS A 48 -3.45 33.31 11.61
CA CYS A 48 -3.63 32.12 10.77
C CYS A 48 -2.75 32.18 9.51
N ALA A 49 -2.64 33.35 8.86
CA ALA A 49 -1.73 33.51 7.73
C ALA A 49 -0.28 33.30 8.15
N LEU A 50 0.16 33.84 9.30
CA LEU A 50 1.52 33.64 9.81
C LEU A 50 1.78 32.18 10.22
N THR A 51 0.84 31.49 10.87
CA THR A 51 1.00 30.06 11.22
C THR A 51 0.98 29.16 9.99
N VAL A 52 0.16 29.50 8.98
CA VAL A 52 0.16 28.82 7.68
C VAL A 52 1.43 29.14 6.90
N SER A 53 1.96 30.36 6.95
CA SER A 53 3.27 30.71 6.37
C SER A 53 4.42 29.98 7.04
N SER A 54 4.40 29.77 8.36
CA SER A 54 5.41 28.92 9.03
C SER A 54 5.26 27.42 8.72
N LEU A 55 4.07 26.97 8.29
CA LEU A 55 3.82 25.61 7.78
C LEU A 55 4.01 25.49 6.26
N LEU A 56 4.21 26.61 5.56
CA LEU A 56 4.48 26.72 4.13
C LEU A 56 5.88 27.29 3.82
N MET A 57 6.75 27.40 4.83
CA MET A 57 8.18 27.42 4.59
C MET A 57 8.53 26.07 3.97
N PRO A 58 8.98 25.98 2.69
CA PRO A 58 9.53 24.74 2.20
C PRO A 58 10.75 24.39 3.06
N SER A 59 10.89 23.12 3.44
CA SER A 59 11.99 22.65 4.28
C SER A 59 13.32 22.76 3.52
N VAL A 60 13.93 23.95 3.57
CA VAL A 60 15.19 24.23 2.88
C VAL A 60 16.28 23.31 3.42
N SER A 61 17.01 22.71 2.49
CA SER A 61 18.19 21.90 2.75
C SER A 61 19.40 22.73 2.34
N LEU A 62 20.17 23.21 3.31
CA LEU A 62 21.41 23.95 3.06
C LEU A 62 22.55 22.98 2.76
N ALA A 63 23.48 23.37 1.90
CA ALA A 63 24.70 22.59 1.62
C ALA A 63 25.50 22.33 2.92
N ALA A 64 26.30 21.26 2.95
CA ALA A 64 27.02 20.89 4.16
C ALA A 64 27.95 22.01 4.65
N GLU A 65 27.81 22.41 5.92
CA GLU A 65 28.75 23.31 6.61
C GLU A 65 30.14 22.66 6.73
N TRP A 66 30.15 21.34 6.92
CA TRP A 66 31.33 20.51 7.01
C TRP A 66 31.01 19.06 6.66
N VAL A 67 32.03 18.34 6.18
CA VAL A 67 32.01 16.89 5.99
C VAL A 67 33.16 16.27 6.77
N LYS A 68 32.89 15.12 7.38
CA LYS A 68 33.83 14.24 8.05
C LYS A 68 34.01 12.99 7.20
N VAL A 69 35.24 12.57 6.95
CA VAL A 69 35.57 11.34 6.20
C VAL A 69 36.68 10.61 6.95
N GLY A 70 36.43 9.36 7.35
CA GLY A 70 37.40 8.52 8.07
C GLY A 70 38.01 9.22 9.28
N GLY A 71 37.18 9.62 10.26
CA GLY A 71 37.59 10.35 11.46
C GLY A 71 37.85 11.85 11.27
N ASN A 72 38.28 12.31 10.09
CA ASN A 72 38.78 13.68 9.88
C ASN A 72 37.68 14.63 9.40
N LYS A 73 37.55 15.82 10.03
CA LYS A 73 36.56 16.86 9.67
C LYS A 73 37.17 17.98 8.82
N TYR A 74 36.48 18.30 7.73
CA TYR A 74 36.82 19.34 6.76
C TYR A 74 35.71 20.41 6.72
N ASN A 75 36.07 21.69 6.64
CA ASN A 75 35.13 22.83 6.57
C ASN A 75 35.29 23.64 5.26
N THR A 76 36.03 23.07 4.31
CA THR A 76 36.33 23.58 2.96
C THR A 76 36.57 22.37 2.04
N ALA A 77 36.55 22.57 0.73
CA ALA A 77 36.89 21.53 -0.26
C ALA A 77 38.16 20.74 0.11
N ALA A 78 38.11 19.42 -0.06
CA ALA A 78 39.15 18.48 0.36
C ALA A 78 39.11 17.17 -0.43
N SER A 79 40.21 16.42 -0.45
CA SER A 79 40.32 15.08 -1.03
C SER A 79 41.45 14.30 -0.35
N ASP A 80 41.56 13.00 -0.65
CA ASP A 80 42.79 12.25 -0.42
C ASP A 80 43.79 12.41 -1.57
N GLU A 81 45.03 11.95 -1.36
CA GLU A 81 46.08 11.92 -2.39
C GLU A 81 45.86 10.79 -3.40
N ALA A 82 45.16 9.71 -3.01
CA ALA A 82 44.90 8.56 -3.88
C ALA A 82 43.66 8.74 -4.78
N GLY A 83 42.88 9.82 -4.60
CA GLY A 83 41.68 10.10 -5.39
C GLY A 83 40.53 9.12 -5.15
N THR A 84 40.49 8.49 -3.96
CA THR A 84 39.39 7.62 -3.54
C THR A 84 38.19 8.40 -3.02
N TRP A 85 38.37 9.65 -2.59
CA TRP A 85 37.27 10.56 -2.31
C TRP A 85 37.61 12.04 -2.55
N SER A 86 36.59 12.85 -2.85
CA SER A 86 36.72 14.32 -2.88
C SER A 86 35.42 15.01 -2.53
N TRP A 87 35.48 16.04 -1.68
CA TRP A 87 34.37 16.93 -1.34
C TRP A 87 34.61 18.32 -1.91
N ASP A 88 33.58 18.89 -2.54
CA ASP A 88 33.65 20.19 -3.22
C ASP A 88 33.60 21.42 -2.28
N GLY A 89 33.38 21.21 -0.98
CA GLY A 89 33.19 22.29 0.00
C GLY A 89 31.76 22.84 0.06
N ALA A 90 30.81 22.17 -0.59
CA ALA A 90 29.38 22.44 -0.54
C ALA A 90 28.63 21.12 -0.23
N ASP A 91 27.77 20.62 -1.11
CA ASP A 91 27.05 19.36 -0.93
C ASP A 91 27.60 18.17 -1.74
N GLY A 92 28.55 18.36 -2.67
CA GLY A 92 29.07 17.31 -3.54
C GLY A 92 30.22 16.50 -2.95
N LEU A 93 29.95 15.29 -2.44
CA LEU A 93 30.96 14.28 -2.11
C LEU A 93 31.04 13.24 -3.24
N LYS A 94 32.26 12.91 -3.67
CA LYS A 94 32.56 11.85 -4.62
C LYS A 94 33.35 10.73 -3.95
N LEU A 95 33.01 9.48 -4.25
CA LEU A 95 33.73 8.28 -3.82
C LEU A 95 34.14 7.45 -5.05
N ASN A 96 35.35 6.90 -5.06
CA ASN A 96 35.89 6.10 -6.16
C ASN A 96 36.82 5.00 -5.62
N ASN A 97 36.25 3.84 -5.31
CA ASN A 97 36.93 2.75 -4.58
C ASN A 97 37.42 3.19 -3.18
N TYR A 98 36.65 4.04 -2.50
CA TYR A 98 36.88 4.37 -1.09
C TYR A 98 36.85 3.11 -0.23
N ASN A 99 37.79 2.97 0.70
CA ASN A 99 37.80 1.89 1.68
C ASN A 99 38.29 2.45 3.01
N GLY A 100 37.38 2.76 3.92
CA GLY A 100 37.72 3.49 5.13
C GLY A 100 36.58 3.61 6.16
N GLY A 101 36.77 4.59 7.05
CA GLY A 101 35.86 4.86 8.16
C GLY A 101 34.56 5.57 7.75
N GLU A 102 33.89 6.13 8.74
CA GLU A 102 32.60 6.79 8.61
C GLU A 102 32.61 8.05 7.73
N ILE A 103 31.43 8.41 7.22
CA ILE A 103 31.18 9.67 6.50
C ILE A 103 30.05 10.41 7.23
N GLN A 104 30.28 11.66 7.66
CA GLN A 104 29.27 12.45 8.38
C GLN A 104 29.22 13.88 7.86
N ALA A 105 28.03 14.50 7.77
CA ALA A 105 27.85 15.88 7.33
C ALA A 105 26.87 16.66 8.21
N ALA A 106 27.09 17.97 8.32
CA ALA A 106 26.12 18.91 8.88
C ALA A 106 25.41 19.68 7.76
N GLY A 107 24.16 19.32 7.46
CA GLY A 107 23.41 19.80 6.30
C GLY A 107 23.28 18.74 5.19
N LYS A 108 23.07 19.20 3.96
CA LYS A 108 22.87 18.38 2.76
C LYS A 108 24.16 17.71 2.27
N LEU A 109 24.07 16.44 1.90
CA LEU A 109 25.16 15.68 1.30
C LEU A 109 24.68 14.89 0.08
N ASN A 110 25.38 15.05 -1.05
CA ASN A 110 25.21 14.29 -2.28
C ASN A 110 26.41 13.35 -2.43
N VAL A 111 26.24 12.08 -2.06
CA VAL A 111 27.26 11.02 -2.20
C VAL A 111 27.15 10.41 -3.59
N ASN A 112 28.10 10.77 -4.45
CA ASN A 112 28.21 10.27 -5.82
C ASN A 112 29.32 9.22 -5.87
N TYR A 113 29.04 7.97 -6.23
CA TYR A 113 30.03 6.89 -6.14
C TYR A 113 30.25 6.09 -7.42
N SER A 114 31.53 5.78 -7.68
CA SER A 114 31.96 4.88 -8.74
C SER A 114 32.90 3.79 -8.21
N GLY A 115 33.02 2.66 -8.91
CA GLY A 115 33.81 1.51 -8.45
C GLY A 115 33.23 0.84 -7.20
N ASN A 116 34.05 0.16 -6.41
CA ASN A 116 33.61 -0.58 -5.22
C ASN A 116 34.01 0.12 -3.92
N ASN A 117 33.05 0.73 -3.24
CA ASN A 117 33.26 1.56 -2.06
C ASN A 117 32.82 0.84 -0.78
N ILE A 118 33.62 0.97 0.28
CA ILE A 118 33.44 0.33 1.59
C ILE A 118 33.58 1.40 2.68
N VAL A 119 32.54 1.51 3.52
CA VAL A 119 32.44 2.42 4.66
C VAL A 119 32.17 1.58 5.90
N THR A 120 33.02 1.67 6.93
CA THR A 120 32.92 0.84 8.15
C THR A 120 32.97 1.72 9.41
N ALA A 121 32.01 1.54 10.33
CA ALA A 121 31.89 2.37 11.54
C ALA A 121 31.56 1.55 12.80
N ASP A 122 32.58 1.27 13.63
CA ASP A 122 32.50 0.33 14.75
C ASP A 122 31.51 0.72 15.88
N TRP A 123 31.28 2.02 16.10
CA TRP A 123 30.56 2.55 17.29
C TRP A 123 29.63 3.74 17.00
N ILE A 124 29.45 4.10 15.72
CA ILE A 124 28.71 5.28 15.25
C ILE A 124 28.04 4.96 13.91
N GLU A 125 27.26 5.89 13.38
CA GLU A 125 26.59 5.71 12.08
C GLU A 125 27.57 5.73 10.90
N GLY A 126 27.32 4.87 9.89
CA GLY A 126 28.23 4.65 8.76
C GLY A 126 28.29 5.84 7.78
N ILE A 127 27.15 6.21 7.20
CA ILE A 127 26.96 7.45 6.45
C ILE A 127 25.84 8.26 7.12
N LYS A 128 26.11 9.53 7.47
CA LYS A 128 25.17 10.38 8.21
C LYS A 128 25.06 11.79 7.65
N ALA A 129 23.83 12.22 7.34
CA ALA A 129 23.48 13.64 7.21
C ALA A 129 22.70 14.09 8.45
N SER A 130 23.03 15.25 9.03
CA SER A 130 22.33 15.75 10.21
C SER A 130 22.31 17.26 10.30
N HIS A 131 21.31 17.85 10.97
CA HIS A 131 21.35 19.26 11.37
C HIS A 131 20.52 19.50 12.64
N GLY A 132 20.59 20.71 13.20
CA GLY A 132 19.66 21.20 14.21
C GLY A 132 18.20 21.28 13.71
N LYS A 133 17.25 21.39 14.66
CA LYS A 133 15.80 21.14 14.51
C LYS A 133 15.01 21.95 13.46
N ASN A 134 15.65 22.86 12.72
CA ASN A 134 14.99 23.80 11.81
C ASN A 134 15.36 23.58 10.32
N GLU A 135 16.26 22.65 9.99
CA GLU A 135 16.74 22.43 8.63
C GLU A 135 16.54 20.97 8.20
N ASN A 136 16.30 20.75 6.91
CA ASN A 136 16.20 19.40 6.35
C ASN A 136 17.59 18.91 5.97
N ALA A 137 18.19 18.02 6.76
CA ALA A 137 19.35 17.27 6.31
C ALA A 137 18.89 16.33 5.18
N GLU A 138 19.36 16.56 3.95
CA GLU A 138 19.04 15.68 2.81
C GLU A 138 20.28 14.88 2.44
N LEU A 139 20.14 13.55 2.42
CA LEU A 139 21.19 12.63 1.98
C LEU A 139 20.81 12.03 0.62
N ASN A 140 21.46 12.50 -0.43
CA ASN A 140 21.30 11.97 -1.79
C ASN A 140 22.43 10.98 -2.07
N ILE A 141 22.11 9.78 -2.54
CA ILE A 141 23.06 8.71 -2.85
C ILE A 141 22.86 8.28 -4.30
N GLN A 142 23.88 8.49 -5.13
CA GLN A 142 23.84 8.24 -6.58
C GLN A 142 25.09 7.46 -6.99
N GLY A 143 24.95 6.46 -7.85
CA GLY A 143 26.08 5.63 -8.28
C GLY A 143 25.97 5.16 -9.72
N ASP A 144 27.13 5.03 -10.36
CA ASP A 144 27.24 4.55 -11.74
C ASP A 144 26.90 3.05 -11.87
N ALA A 145 26.38 2.64 -13.03
CA ALA A 145 26.02 1.25 -13.29
C ALA A 145 27.21 0.29 -13.06
N GLY A 146 26.98 -0.75 -12.24
CA GLY A 146 28.03 -1.72 -11.86
C GLY A 146 28.93 -1.26 -10.71
N SER A 147 28.76 -0.05 -10.18
CA SER A 147 29.42 0.42 -8.96
C SER A 147 28.68 -0.06 -7.71
N THR A 148 29.40 -0.13 -6.58
CA THR A 148 28.87 -0.55 -5.29
C THR A 148 29.25 0.43 -4.18
N LEU A 149 28.31 0.64 -3.26
CA LEU A 149 28.52 1.34 -1.99
C LEU A 149 28.08 0.41 -0.85
N SER A 150 29.04 -0.12 -0.10
CA SER A 150 28.81 -1.05 1.00
C SER A 150 29.13 -0.36 2.33
N VAL A 151 28.13 -0.28 3.21
CA VAL A 151 28.18 0.46 4.48
C VAL A 151 27.85 -0.48 5.64
N THR A 152 28.76 -0.59 6.61
CA THR A 152 28.61 -1.49 7.76
C THR A 152 28.83 -0.74 9.08
N SER A 153 27.96 -0.94 10.06
CA SER A 153 28.01 -0.21 11.33
C SER A 153 27.41 -0.97 12.52
N THR A 154 27.64 -0.43 13.72
CA THR A 154 26.93 -0.82 14.95
C THR A 154 25.66 0.02 15.17
N GLU A 155 25.73 1.34 14.97
CA GLU A 155 24.53 2.19 14.89
C GLU A 155 23.94 2.15 13.47
N ASP A 156 23.13 3.13 13.06
CA ASP A 156 22.48 3.13 11.75
C ASP A 156 23.50 3.15 10.60
N ALA A 157 23.35 2.28 9.60
CA ALA A 157 24.34 2.22 8.51
C ALA A 157 24.24 3.43 7.58
N ILE A 158 23.02 3.82 7.19
CA ILE A 158 22.76 5.05 6.43
C ILE A 158 21.67 5.85 7.14
N LEU A 159 22.04 6.97 7.78
CA LEU A 159 21.14 7.84 8.53
C LEU A 159 21.00 9.23 7.87
N SER A 160 19.79 9.76 7.84
CA SER A 160 19.56 11.19 7.75
C SER A 160 18.59 11.66 8.83
N THR A 161 18.87 12.80 9.49
CA THR A 161 17.86 13.44 10.36
C THR A 161 16.73 14.11 9.57
N GLY A 162 16.83 14.15 8.24
CA GLY A 162 15.79 14.55 7.31
C GLY A 162 15.60 13.49 6.22
N ASN A 163 15.46 13.93 4.96
CA ASN A 163 15.18 13.04 3.84
C ASN A 163 16.40 12.18 3.42
N ILE A 164 16.12 11.04 2.79
CA ILE A 164 17.09 10.24 2.02
C ILE A 164 16.55 10.02 0.60
N ASN A 165 17.37 10.21 -0.43
CA ASN A 165 17.06 9.79 -1.80
C ASN A 165 18.17 8.88 -2.33
N ILE A 166 17.83 7.67 -2.81
CA ILE A 166 18.73 6.75 -3.50
C ILE A 166 18.34 6.70 -4.98
N ASP A 167 19.19 7.24 -5.83
CA ASP A 167 18.86 7.58 -7.23
C ASP A 167 20.08 7.36 -8.15
N GLY A 168 20.25 6.12 -8.64
CA GLY A 168 21.37 5.71 -9.48
C GLY A 168 21.30 4.23 -9.91
N ALA A 169 22.22 3.82 -10.77
CA ALA A 169 22.32 2.44 -11.28
C ALA A 169 23.34 1.57 -10.53
N GLY A 170 24.16 2.17 -9.66
CA GLY A 170 25.00 1.46 -8.69
C GLY A 170 24.17 0.81 -7.57
N SER A 171 24.71 -0.23 -6.94
CA SER A 171 24.03 -0.93 -5.84
C SER A 171 24.51 -0.45 -4.46
N VAL A 172 23.56 -0.23 -3.56
CA VAL A 172 23.79 0.17 -2.17
C VAL A 172 23.56 -1.04 -1.26
N ASN A 173 24.54 -1.37 -0.42
CA ASN A 173 24.46 -2.42 0.58
C ASN A 173 24.63 -1.78 1.96
N ALA A 174 23.60 -1.76 2.80
CA ALA A 174 23.61 -1.22 4.15
C ALA A 174 23.43 -2.35 5.18
N THR A 175 24.30 -2.42 6.18
CA THR A 175 24.25 -3.44 7.23
C THR A 175 24.49 -2.83 8.61
N SER A 176 23.48 -2.83 9.47
CA SER A 176 23.62 -2.45 10.88
C SER A 176 23.50 -3.67 11.80
N THR A 177 24.40 -3.76 12.77
CA THR A 177 24.43 -4.86 13.76
C THR A 177 23.74 -4.51 15.08
N GLY A 178 23.41 -3.25 15.33
CA GLY A 178 22.72 -2.78 16.54
C GLY A 178 21.35 -2.15 16.27
N LEU A 179 21.25 -1.28 15.26
CA LEU A 179 20.08 -0.45 14.91
C LEU A 179 19.61 -0.71 13.47
N ASP A 180 19.20 0.33 12.73
CA ASP A 180 18.53 0.22 11.43
C ASP A 180 19.56 0.22 10.28
N ALA A 181 19.27 -0.45 9.16
CA ALA A 181 20.20 -0.38 8.03
C ALA A 181 20.10 0.96 7.26
N ILE A 182 18.88 1.45 7.02
CA ILE A 182 18.63 2.75 6.39
C ILE A 182 17.54 3.47 7.19
N ASN A 183 17.85 4.66 7.74
CA ASN A 183 16.94 5.41 8.61
C ASN A 183 16.76 6.86 8.13
N ALA A 184 15.54 7.22 7.71
CA ALA A 184 15.17 8.58 7.32
C ALA A 184 14.31 9.27 8.38
N GLY A 185 14.83 10.35 8.98
CA GLY A 185 14.07 11.25 9.85
C GLY A 185 12.94 12.00 9.13
N GLY A 186 13.07 12.13 7.80
CA GLY A 186 12.05 12.62 6.87
C GLY A 186 11.55 11.52 5.92
N ASP A 187 11.22 11.89 4.69
CA ASP A 187 10.77 10.95 3.65
C ASP A 187 11.97 10.23 3.00
N LEU A 188 11.80 8.95 2.63
CA LEU A 188 12.76 8.12 1.90
C LEU A 188 12.26 7.84 0.48
N ALA A 189 13.11 8.07 -0.52
CA ALA A 189 12.84 7.69 -1.91
C ALA A 189 13.94 6.78 -2.47
N ILE A 190 13.54 5.71 -3.15
CA ILE A 190 14.42 4.81 -3.92
C ILE A 190 13.87 4.81 -5.35
N LYS A 191 14.61 5.45 -6.27
CA LYS A 191 14.26 5.62 -7.69
C LYS A 191 15.34 5.11 -8.64
N GLY A 192 16.51 4.81 -8.10
CA GLY A 192 17.58 4.21 -8.88
C GLY A 192 17.21 2.82 -9.38
N SER A 193 17.62 2.49 -10.61
CA SER A 193 17.54 1.12 -11.16
C SER A 193 18.58 0.17 -10.57
N GLY A 194 19.38 0.62 -9.59
CA GLY A 194 20.29 -0.21 -8.80
C GLY A 194 19.59 -1.01 -7.71
N ASN A 195 20.32 -1.92 -7.08
CA ASN A 195 19.81 -2.71 -5.96
C ASN A 195 20.06 -1.96 -4.63
N VAL A 196 19.09 -1.98 -3.72
CA VAL A 196 19.24 -1.52 -2.34
C VAL A 196 19.04 -2.70 -1.40
N ASN A 197 20.16 -3.24 -0.89
CA ASN A 197 20.19 -4.33 0.06
C ASN A 197 20.39 -3.76 1.47
N ALA A 198 19.41 -3.94 2.36
CA ALA A 198 19.38 -3.33 3.68
C ALA A 198 19.15 -4.41 4.74
N THR A 199 20.12 -4.64 5.63
CA THR A 199 20.03 -5.64 6.72
C THR A 199 20.25 -4.96 8.07
N GLY A 200 19.17 -4.75 8.82
CA GLY A 200 19.18 -4.10 10.11
C GLY A 200 19.05 -5.09 11.26
N ALA A 201 19.58 -4.72 12.42
CA ALA A 201 19.30 -5.44 13.65
C ALA A 201 17.94 -4.99 14.24
N SER A 202 17.57 -3.73 14.06
CA SER A 202 16.25 -3.14 14.35
C SER A 202 15.39 -3.21 13.07
N ASP A 203 15.10 -2.10 12.39
CA ASP A 203 14.40 -2.06 11.10
C ASP A 203 15.40 -2.28 9.94
N GLY A 204 15.00 -3.00 8.88
CA GLY A 204 15.78 -3.10 7.65
C GLY A 204 15.84 -1.75 6.94
N ILE A 205 14.67 -1.16 6.68
CA ILE A 205 14.50 0.20 6.17
C ILE A 205 13.45 0.93 6.99
N ARG A 206 13.80 2.11 7.51
CA ARG A 206 12.95 2.96 8.34
C ARG A 206 12.76 4.36 7.73
N ALA A 207 11.54 4.88 7.80
CA ALA A 207 11.29 6.32 7.63
C ALA A 207 10.18 6.86 8.55
N ASN A 208 10.45 7.95 9.26
CA ASN A 208 9.39 8.72 9.93
C ASN A 208 8.53 9.49 8.90
N GLY A 209 9.03 9.60 7.67
CA GLY A 209 8.33 10.05 6.49
C GLY A 209 7.67 8.95 5.67
N ASN A 210 7.26 9.29 4.45
CA ASN A 210 6.80 8.32 3.46
C ASN A 210 7.99 7.50 2.93
N ILE A 211 7.74 6.27 2.49
CA ILE A 211 8.70 5.48 1.69
C ILE A 211 8.14 5.35 0.28
N THR A 212 8.94 5.73 -0.72
CA THR A 212 8.60 5.58 -2.15
C THR A 212 9.64 4.74 -2.87
N ILE A 213 9.21 3.71 -3.58
CA ILE A 213 10.04 2.81 -4.40
C ILE A 213 9.49 2.87 -5.82
N ASP A 214 10.34 3.19 -6.79
CA ASP A 214 9.96 3.64 -8.15
C ASP A 214 10.84 3.03 -9.24
N ASP A 215 10.53 3.31 -10.51
CA ASP A 215 11.44 3.21 -11.66
C ASP A 215 12.24 1.89 -11.83
N ASN A 216 11.64 0.76 -11.44
CA ASN A 216 12.23 -0.60 -11.43
C ASN A 216 13.34 -0.83 -10.38
N GLY A 217 13.46 0.05 -9.38
CA GLY A 217 14.37 -0.15 -8.25
C GLY A 217 14.09 -1.47 -7.52
N ALA A 218 15.18 -2.17 -7.16
CA ALA A 218 15.11 -3.48 -6.51
C ALA A 218 15.56 -3.37 -5.05
N VAL A 219 14.66 -3.66 -4.11
CA VAL A 219 14.90 -3.46 -2.68
C VAL A 219 14.81 -4.80 -1.94
N ALA A 220 15.83 -5.15 -1.17
CA ALA A 220 15.85 -6.31 -0.30
C ALA A 220 16.12 -5.87 1.15
N ALA A 221 15.08 -5.86 1.98
CA ALA A 221 15.11 -5.28 3.33
C ALA A 221 14.86 -6.35 4.42
N ARG A 222 15.80 -6.53 5.34
CA ARG A 222 15.79 -7.63 6.33
C ARG A 222 16.03 -7.12 7.75
N ALA A 223 15.30 -7.67 8.71
CA ALA A 223 15.35 -7.30 10.13
C ALA A 223 15.40 -8.52 11.05
N THR A 224 16.17 -8.42 12.14
CA THR A 224 16.26 -9.48 13.18
C THR A 224 15.42 -9.20 14.42
N LYS A 225 14.83 -8.01 14.57
CA LYS A 225 14.00 -7.64 15.73
C LYS A 225 12.70 -6.95 15.32
N ASP A 226 12.78 -5.93 14.47
CA ASP A 226 11.66 -5.06 14.12
C ASP A 226 11.27 -5.26 12.64
N LYS A 227 10.93 -4.23 11.86
CA LYS A 227 10.35 -4.41 10.52
C LYS A 227 11.39 -4.65 9.43
N GLY A 228 11.06 -5.46 8.43
CA GLY A 228 11.78 -5.43 7.15
C GLY A 228 11.73 -4.02 6.52
N ILE A 229 10.53 -3.44 6.41
CA ILE A 229 10.29 -2.03 6.07
C ILE A 229 9.28 -1.41 7.04
N GLY A 230 9.65 -0.31 7.71
CA GLY A 230 8.79 0.42 8.66
C GLY A 230 8.62 1.90 8.27
N THR A 231 7.37 2.39 8.23
CA THR A 231 7.07 3.82 8.00
C THR A 231 5.97 4.39 8.89
N ASP A 232 6.22 5.58 9.44
CA ASP A 232 5.21 6.34 10.20
C ASP A 232 4.19 7.07 9.29
N LYS A 233 4.35 6.97 7.96
CA LYS A 233 3.41 7.43 6.94
C LYS A 233 3.12 6.28 5.96
N ASN A 234 3.16 6.55 4.65
CA ASN A 234 2.71 5.63 3.61
C ASN A 234 3.89 4.93 2.94
N LEU A 235 3.71 3.67 2.56
CA LEU A 235 4.61 2.95 1.64
C LEU A 235 3.98 2.92 0.24
N THR A 236 4.70 3.44 -0.76
CA THR A 236 4.30 3.41 -2.18
C THR A 236 5.35 2.66 -2.99
N ILE A 237 4.95 1.61 -3.68
CA ILE A 237 5.79 0.84 -4.61
C ILE A 237 5.15 0.92 -5.99
N LYS A 238 5.88 1.39 -7.01
CA LYS A 238 5.32 1.62 -8.35
C LYS A 238 6.39 1.55 -9.44
N GLY A 239 5.98 1.75 -10.69
CA GLY A 239 6.90 1.96 -11.82
C GLY A 239 7.78 0.74 -12.16
N GLY A 240 7.30 -0.48 -11.87
CA GLY A 240 8.08 -1.71 -12.00
C GLY A 240 8.93 -2.05 -10.77
N GLY A 241 8.93 -1.22 -9.73
CA GLY A 241 9.68 -1.44 -8.50
C GLY A 241 9.42 -2.80 -7.85
N THR A 242 10.48 -3.41 -7.31
CA THR A 242 10.44 -4.75 -6.72
C THR A 242 10.94 -4.73 -5.28
N VAL A 243 10.23 -5.41 -4.38
CA VAL A 243 10.53 -5.41 -2.94
C VAL A 243 10.52 -6.83 -2.39
N GLU A 244 11.65 -7.26 -1.84
CA GLU A 244 11.71 -8.33 -0.84
C GLU A 244 11.80 -7.72 0.57
N ALA A 245 10.91 -8.11 1.48
CA ALA A 245 11.00 -7.69 2.88
C ALA A 245 10.86 -8.88 3.84
N SER A 246 11.67 -8.94 4.90
CA SER A 246 11.56 -10.01 5.90
C SER A 246 11.94 -9.59 7.31
N SER A 247 11.20 -10.10 8.30
CA SER A 247 11.53 -9.97 9.72
C SER A 247 11.50 -11.32 10.43
N GLU A 248 12.43 -11.49 11.38
CA GLU A 248 12.48 -12.67 12.25
C GLU A 248 11.54 -12.62 13.46
N LYS A 249 10.91 -11.47 13.77
CA LYS A 249 10.19 -11.26 15.05
C LYS A 249 8.96 -10.33 15.00
N ASP A 250 8.80 -9.50 13.98
CA ASP A 250 7.67 -8.57 13.81
C ASP A 250 7.20 -8.60 12.32
N ALA A 251 6.38 -7.64 11.92
CA ALA A 251 5.89 -7.46 10.57
C ALA A 251 7.04 -7.36 9.55
N ALA A 252 6.93 -8.04 8.41
CA ALA A 252 7.88 -7.79 7.32
C ALA A 252 7.73 -6.38 6.73
N VAL A 253 6.50 -5.85 6.70
CA VAL A 253 6.20 -4.47 6.31
C VAL A 253 5.15 -3.87 7.26
N GLU A 254 5.46 -2.72 7.88
CA GLU A 254 4.47 -1.90 8.61
C GLU A 254 4.41 -0.46 8.07
N ALA A 255 3.20 0.03 7.82
CA ALA A 255 2.91 1.43 7.50
C ALA A 255 1.83 2.01 8.43
N LYS A 256 2.13 3.10 9.15
CA LYS A 256 1.15 3.82 9.98
C LYS A 256 0.19 4.71 9.15
N GLY A 257 0.43 4.78 7.84
CA GLY A 257 -0.49 5.23 6.80
C GLY A 257 -0.96 4.07 5.92
N SER A 258 -1.09 4.33 4.62
CA SER A 258 -1.52 3.37 3.61
C SER A 258 -0.34 2.59 3.01
N LEU A 259 -0.62 1.39 2.48
CA LEU A 259 0.27 0.73 1.52
C LEU A 259 -0.36 0.75 0.12
N ALA A 260 0.43 1.16 -0.88
CA ALA A 260 0.04 1.09 -2.29
C ALA A 260 1.13 0.39 -3.11
N ALA A 261 0.74 -0.64 -3.87
CA ALA A 261 1.59 -1.30 -4.87
C ALA A 261 0.90 -1.20 -6.25
N THR A 262 1.52 -0.49 -7.20
CA THR A 262 0.90 -0.13 -8.49
C THR A 262 1.82 -0.39 -9.67
N ASN A 263 1.56 -1.45 -10.45
CA ASN A 263 2.51 -2.01 -11.44
C ASN A 263 3.86 -2.36 -10.77
N ALA A 264 3.82 -3.20 -9.74
CA ALA A 264 4.96 -3.46 -8.84
C ALA A 264 4.98 -4.91 -8.32
N SER A 265 6.12 -5.34 -7.77
CA SER A 265 6.29 -6.65 -7.12
C SER A 265 6.59 -6.52 -5.63
N LEU A 266 5.93 -7.32 -4.79
CA LEU A 266 6.11 -7.34 -3.34
C LEU A 266 6.13 -8.78 -2.81
N ASN A 267 7.27 -9.24 -2.30
CA ASN A 267 7.48 -10.58 -1.75
C ASN A 267 7.92 -10.47 -0.29
N VAL A 268 7.07 -10.88 0.66
CA VAL A 268 7.32 -10.63 2.09
C VAL A 268 7.12 -11.85 2.99
N ASN A 269 7.96 -11.94 4.03
CA ASN A 269 7.90 -13.01 5.04
C ASN A 269 8.14 -12.46 6.46
N GLY A 270 7.11 -12.44 7.30
CA GLY A 270 7.16 -11.84 8.63
C GLY A 270 6.55 -12.70 9.73
N VAL A 271 6.60 -12.17 10.95
CA VAL A 271 6.12 -12.80 12.19
C VAL A 271 4.97 -11.95 12.75
N GLU A 272 3.88 -12.60 13.14
CA GLU A 272 2.58 -11.99 13.46
C GLU A 272 1.89 -11.32 12.24
N TYR A 273 2.62 -10.54 11.43
CA TYR A 273 2.12 -9.89 10.22
C TYR A 273 3.04 -10.10 9.01
N GLY A 274 2.45 -10.28 7.83
CA GLY A 274 3.18 -10.15 6.56
C GLY A 274 3.27 -8.68 6.15
N VAL A 275 2.10 -8.06 6.01
CA VAL A 275 1.91 -6.62 5.76
C VAL A 275 0.88 -6.10 6.76
N TYR A 276 1.21 -5.00 7.44
CA TYR A 276 0.28 -4.23 8.25
C TYR A 276 0.24 -2.77 7.78
N ALA A 277 -0.92 -2.31 7.29
CA ALA A 277 -1.20 -0.90 7.05
C ALA A 277 -2.26 -0.38 8.03
N HIS A 278 -2.10 0.85 8.54
CA HIS A 278 -3.09 1.49 9.42
C HIS A 278 -4.13 2.33 8.67
N LYS A 279 -3.98 2.48 7.34
CA LYS A 279 -4.91 3.20 6.43
C LYS A 279 -5.03 2.52 5.07
N GLY A 280 -5.23 1.20 5.08
CA GLY A 280 -5.63 0.44 3.90
C GLY A 280 -4.48 -0.06 3.04
N ILE A 281 -4.80 -1.07 2.24
CA ILE A 281 -3.87 -1.76 1.33
C ILE A 281 -4.48 -1.71 -0.07
N THR A 282 -3.79 -1.10 -1.04
CA THR A 282 -4.19 -1.09 -2.45
C THR A 282 -3.15 -1.80 -3.30
N LEU A 283 -3.57 -2.88 -3.96
CA LEU A 283 -2.80 -3.66 -4.92
C LEU A 283 -3.44 -3.47 -6.31
N ASP A 284 -2.72 -2.81 -7.22
CA ASP A 284 -3.23 -2.38 -8.53
C ASP A 284 -2.25 -2.82 -9.64
N HIS A 285 -2.66 -3.80 -10.44
CA HIS A 285 -1.76 -4.49 -11.39
C HIS A 285 -0.45 -4.98 -10.74
N ALA A 286 -0.52 -5.49 -9.49
CA ALA A 286 0.64 -5.88 -8.70
C ALA A 286 0.82 -7.40 -8.59
N ASN A 287 2.06 -7.86 -8.44
CA ASN A 287 2.39 -9.25 -8.14
C ASN A 287 2.87 -9.36 -6.70
N VAL A 288 2.12 -10.07 -5.85
CA VAL A 288 2.28 -9.99 -4.39
C VAL A 288 2.30 -11.36 -3.76
N THR A 289 3.40 -11.72 -3.10
CA THR A 289 3.55 -12.93 -2.30
C THR A 289 3.72 -12.55 -0.84
N VAL A 290 2.91 -13.13 0.04
CA VAL A 290 2.87 -12.77 1.47
C VAL A 290 2.89 -14.03 2.32
N ARG A 291 3.83 -14.08 3.26
CA ARG A 291 3.94 -15.11 4.28
C ARG A 291 3.88 -14.44 5.65
N ALA A 292 2.93 -14.87 6.48
CA ALA A 292 2.87 -14.52 7.90
C ALA A 292 3.00 -15.81 8.71
N SER A 293 4.01 -15.83 9.56
CA SER A 293 4.25 -16.90 10.52
C SER A 293 3.79 -16.48 11.92
N LYS A 294 3.59 -17.47 12.78
CA LYS A 294 3.09 -17.36 14.14
C LYS A 294 3.86 -16.34 15.00
N GLY A 295 3.16 -15.26 15.37
CA GLY A 295 3.60 -14.27 16.34
C GLY A 295 3.62 -14.76 17.78
N ARG A 296 4.12 -13.92 18.69
CA ARG A 296 4.33 -14.24 20.11
C ARG A 296 3.03 -14.68 20.82
N TYR A 297 1.89 -14.16 20.39
CA TYR A 297 0.57 -14.44 20.95
C TYR A 297 -0.25 -15.42 20.09
N GLY A 298 0.42 -16.23 19.26
CA GLY A 298 -0.22 -17.23 18.39
C GLY A 298 -0.86 -16.67 17.12
N GLY A 299 -1.04 -15.35 17.00
CA GLY A 299 -1.61 -14.70 15.82
C GLY A 299 -0.70 -14.77 14.57
N ALA A 300 -1.29 -14.88 13.39
CA ALA A 300 -0.60 -14.69 12.10
C ALA A 300 -1.55 -14.09 11.05
N ILE A 301 -1.27 -12.91 10.51
CA ILE A 301 -2.09 -12.28 9.45
C ILE A 301 -1.23 -11.86 8.26
N ALA A 302 -1.52 -12.39 7.07
CA ALA A 302 -0.71 -12.06 5.88
C ALA A 302 -0.94 -10.62 5.42
N LEU A 303 -2.17 -10.24 5.03
CA LEU A 303 -2.54 -8.84 4.77
C LEU A 303 -3.47 -8.33 5.88
N PHE A 304 -3.00 -7.41 6.72
CA PHE A 304 -3.80 -6.76 7.75
C PHE A 304 -3.99 -5.26 7.49
N THR A 305 -5.23 -4.79 7.60
CA THR A 305 -5.49 -3.35 7.82
C THR A 305 -6.42 -3.11 9.00
N TYR A 306 -6.11 -2.04 9.72
CA TYR A 306 -6.97 -1.48 10.76
C TYR A 306 -7.64 -0.22 10.21
N GLN A 307 -8.95 -0.06 10.43
CA GLN A 307 -9.73 1.16 10.16
C GLN A 307 -9.75 1.65 8.69
N ASP A 308 -9.57 0.76 7.71
CA ASP A 308 -9.69 1.07 6.27
C ASP A 308 -9.93 -0.22 5.44
N ASP A 309 -9.83 -0.16 4.11
CA ASP A 309 -10.15 -1.25 3.18
C ASP A 309 -8.92 -2.00 2.61
N ILE A 310 -9.12 -3.25 2.16
CA ILE A 310 -8.15 -3.99 1.33
C ILE A 310 -8.69 -4.08 -0.09
N VAL A 311 -7.95 -3.52 -1.06
CA VAL A 311 -8.34 -3.40 -2.46
C VAL A 311 -7.33 -4.14 -3.34
N VAL A 312 -7.79 -5.13 -4.11
CA VAL A 312 -6.99 -5.89 -5.08
C VAL A 312 -7.65 -5.81 -6.44
N LYS A 313 -7.00 -5.19 -7.43
CA LYS A 313 -7.64 -4.82 -8.71
C LYS A 313 -6.71 -4.94 -9.93
N ASN A 314 -7.33 -4.84 -11.10
CA ASN A 314 -6.70 -4.58 -12.41
C ASN A 314 -5.65 -5.63 -12.82
N GLY A 315 -5.96 -6.92 -12.67
CA GLY A 315 -5.04 -8.01 -13.04
C GLY A 315 -3.98 -8.32 -11.98
N SER A 316 -4.14 -7.82 -10.76
CA SER A 316 -3.23 -8.17 -9.65
C SER A 316 -3.23 -9.68 -9.39
N THR A 317 -2.07 -10.22 -9.05
CA THR A 317 -1.88 -11.61 -8.61
C THR A 317 -1.39 -11.60 -7.17
N VAL A 318 -2.13 -12.22 -6.26
CA VAL A 318 -1.80 -12.26 -4.82
C VAL A 318 -1.78 -13.69 -4.32
N ASP A 319 -0.68 -14.11 -3.69
CA ASP A 319 -0.60 -15.37 -2.94
C ASP A 319 -0.25 -15.10 -1.47
N ALA A 320 -1.28 -15.04 -0.63
CA ALA A 320 -1.18 -14.80 0.80
C ALA A 320 -1.40 -16.09 1.61
N LEU A 321 -0.45 -16.39 2.51
CA LEU A 321 -0.47 -17.53 3.42
C LEU A 321 -0.16 -17.05 4.84
N ALA A 322 -1.01 -17.42 5.80
CA ALA A 322 -0.86 -17.13 7.21
C ALA A 322 -0.99 -18.42 8.06
N GLU A 323 0.01 -18.72 8.88
CA GLU A 323 0.13 -19.98 9.62
C GLU A 323 0.37 -19.70 11.11
N GLY A 324 -0.63 -19.98 11.96
CA GLY A 324 -0.65 -19.62 13.38
C GLY A 324 -1.85 -20.23 14.13
N GLU A 325 -2.00 -19.96 15.43
CA GLU A 325 -3.14 -20.44 16.24
C GLU A 325 -4.44 -19.73 15.87
N VAL A 326 -4.38 -18.41 15.70
CA VAL A 326 -5.42 -17.56 15.12
C VAL A 326 -4.81 -16.98 13.85
N SER A 327 -5.46 -17.14 12.69
CA SER A 327 -4.81 -16.76 11.43
C SER A 327 -5.75 -16.26 10.35
N ALA A 328 -5.27 -15.33 9.52
CA ALA A 328 -6.02 -14.84 8.36
C ALA A 328 -5.10 -14.44 7.20
N ALA A 329 -5.43 -14.84 5.96
CA ALA A 329 -4.63 -14.39 4.83
C ALA A 329 -4.98 -12.94 4.43
N PHE A 330 -6.25 -12.57 4.53
CA PHE A 330 -6.74 -11.20 4.38
C PHE A 330 -7.59 -10.85 5.60
N SER A 331 -7.27 -9.78 6.31
CA SER A 331 -8.06 -9.29 7.46
C SER A 331 -8.18 -7.78 7.43
N THR A 332 -9.41 -7.27 7.47
CA THR A 332 -9.69 -5.87 7.83
C THR A 332 -10.56 -5.79 9.08
N ARG A 333 -10.24 -4.85 9.97
CA ARG A 333 -11.00 -4.57 11.18
C ARG A 333 -11.22 -3.06 11.33
N ASN A 334 -12.47 -2.62 11.33
CA ASN A 334 -12.84 -1.24 11.63
C ASN A 334 -13.73 -1.19 12.88
N ASP A 335 -13.24 -0.55 13.93
CA ASP A 335 -13.94 -0.37 15.21
C ASP A 335 -14.29 1.08 15.54
N ARG A 336 -14.07 2.02 14.61
CA ARG A 336 -14.40 3.43 14.81
C ARG A 336 -15.78 3.78 14.24
N PRO A 337 -16.71 4.28 15.08
CA PRO A 337 -18.03 4.65 14.59
C PRO A 337 -17.93 5.84 13.63
N ASN A 338 -18.67 5.75 12.52
CA ASN A 338 -18.72 6.73 11.41
C ASN A 338 -17.48 6.80 10.49
N GLU A 339 -16.40 6.06 10.73
CA GLU A 339 -15.32 5.93 9.74
C GLU A 339 -15.67 4.87 8.67
N LYS A 340 -15.28 5.12 7.42
CA LYS A 340 -15.29 4.09 6.36
C LYS A 340 -14.09 3.18 6.56
N GLY A 341 -14.22 1.92 6.16
CA GLY A 341 -13.21 0.90 6.42
C GLY A 341 -13.89 -0.41 6.83
N GLY A 342 -13.16 -1.52 6.74
CA GLY A 342 -13.73 -2.84 6.99
C GLY A 342 -14.29 -3.52 5.74
N HIS A 343 -13.98 -3.04 4.53
CA HIS A 343 -14.35 -3.69 3.27
C HIS A 343 -13.14 -4.37 2.62
N ILE A 344 -13.38 -5.51 1.96
CA ILE A 344 -12.40 -6.20 1.11
C ILE A 344 -12.95 -6.25 -0.30
N TYR A 345 -12.23 -5.71 -1.26
CA TYR A 345 -12.65 -5.58 -2.66
C TYR A 345 -11.64 -6.23 -3.59
N ILE A 346 -12.06 -7.28 -4.29
CA ILE A 346 -11.24 -8.03 -5.25
C ILE A 346 -11.91 -7.95 -6.62
N SER A 347 -11.31 -7.26 -7.59
CA SER A 347 -11.85 -7.11 -8.96
C SER A 347 -10.84 -7.49 -10.05
N ASP A 348 -11.30 -8.21 -11.07
CA ASP A 348 -10.51 -8.54 -12.27
C ASP A 348 -9.11 -9.11 -11.95
N SER A 349 -8.97 -9.89 -10.87
CA SER A 349 -7.70 -10.29 -10.27
C SER A 349 -7.63 -11.78 -9.94
N VAL A 350 -6.42 -12.27 -9.65
CA VAL A 350 -6.16 -13.64 -9.20
C VAL A 350 -5.65 -13.61 -7.76
N VAL A 351 -6.35 -14.29 -6.85
CA VAL A 351 -6.03 -14.30 -5.42
C VAL A 351 -6.01 -15.73 -4.88
N LYS A 352 -4.99 -16.05 -4.10
CA LYS A 352 -4.87 -17.24 -3.26
C LYS A 352 -4.72 -16.75 -1.82
N ALA A 353 -5.62 -17.18 -0.94
CA ALA A 353 -5.75 -16.67 0.43
C ALA A 353 -5.93 -17.85 1.40
N ILE A 354 -4.83 -18.25 2.04
CA ILE A 354 -4.78 -19.45 2.89
C ILE A 354 -4.48 -19.07 4.34
N ALA A 355 -5.39 -19.40 5.26
CA ALA A 355 -5.18 -19.36 6.70
C ALA A 355 -5.14 -20.78 7.26
N ARG A 356 -4.15 -21.10 8.09
CA ARG A 356 -4.00 -22.42 8.71
C ARG A 356 -3.73 -22.36 10.19
N TYR A 357 -4.20 -23.40 10.89
CA TYR A 357 -3.85 -23.68 12.27
C TYR A 357 -2.43 -24.22 12.42
N VAL A 358 -1.65 -23.70 13.38
CA VAL A 358 -0.37 -24.26 13.82
C VAL A 358 -0.30 -24.32 15.36
N GLU A 359 -0.36 -25.55 15.89
CA GLU A 359 -0.30 -25.86 17.33
C GLU A 359 1.03 -25.39 17.96
N ASN A 360 1.08 -25.24 19.28
CA ASN A 360 2.35 -24.98 19.97
C ASN A 360 3.19 -26.25 20.11
N GLY A 361 4.51 -26.11 19.93
CA GLY A 361 5.45 -26.90 20.72
C GLY A 361 5.48 -26.33 22.13
N ASP A 362 5.21 -27.17 23.13
CA ASP A 362 5.35 -26.92 24.59
C ASP A 362 4.66 -25.66 25.20
N GLY A 363 3.77 -25.01 24.46
CA GLY A 363 2.87 -23.97 24.97
C GLY A 363 1.59 -24.58 25.59
N PRO A 364 1.03 -23.97 26.66
CA PRO A 364 -0.19 -24.48 27.28
C PRO A 364 -1.38 -24.40 26.32
N ILE A 365 -1.96 -25.55 25.99
CA ILE A 365 -3.22 -25.65 25.25
C ILE A 365 -4.32 -24.95 26.07
N PRO A 366 -5.05 -23.96 25.51
CA PRO A 366 -6.10 -23.28 26.23
C PRO A 366 -7.35 -24.17 26.34
N TYR A 367 -7.98 -24.12 27.52
CA TYR A 367 -9.19 -24.85 27.87
C TYR A 367 -10.14 -23.88 28.59
N SER A 368 -11.32 -23.66 28.01
CA SER A 368 -12.39 -22.88 28.61
C SER A 368 -13.39 -23.83 29.27
N GLU A 369 -13.60 -23.70 30.57
CA GLU A 369 -14.78 -24.30 31.21
C GLU A 369 -16.03 -23.56 30.74
N ASN A 370 -16.94 -24.29 30.07
CA ASN A 370 -18.28 -23.77 29.81
C ASN A 370 -19.12 -23.80 31.11
N GLN A 371 -20.26 -23.10 31.14
CA GLN A 371 -21.16 -23.08 32.32
C GLN A 371 -21.76 -24.45 32.67
N ASP A 372 -21.70 -25.39 31.72
CA ASP A 372 -22.07 -26.80 31.82
C ASP A 372 -20.97 -27.72 32.43
N GLY A 373 -19.77 -27.20 32.68
CA GLY A 373 -18.72 -27.91 33.43
C GLY A 373 -17.93 -28.99 32.65
N GLU A 374 -18.18 -29.17 31.36
CA GLU A 374 -17.32 -30.00 30.50
C GLU A 374 -16.02 -29.25 30.13
N THR A 375 -14.87 -29.83 30.46
CA THR A 375 -13.54 -29.37 30.00
C THR A 375 -13.29 -29.76 28.56
N ARG A 376 -13.95 -29.07 27.64
CA ARG A 376 -13.71 -29.18 26.21
C ARG A 376 -12.40 -28.46 25.85
N ARG A 377 -11.58 -29.01 24.94
CA ARG A 377 -10.52 -28.22 24.27
C ARG A 377 -11.18 -26.95 23.73
N GLU A 378 -10.53 -25.80 23.88
CA GLU A 378 -11.03 -24.60 23.19
C GLU A 378 -11.13 -24.86 21.69
N PRO A 379 -12.07 -24.20 20.99
CA PRO A 379 -12.04 -24.18 19.54
C PRO A 379 -10.66 -23.70 19.08
N GLN A 380 -10.02 -24.47 18.20
CA GLN A 380 -8.84 -24.01 17.46
C GLN A 380 -9.15 -22.61 16.90
N GLY A 381 -8.22 -21.67 17.02
CA GLY A 381 -8.50 -20.23 16.91
C GLY A 381 -9.15 -19.81 15.59
N GLU A 382 -9.63 -18.56 15.49
CA GLU A 382 -10.28 -18.08 14.26
C GLU A 382 -9.27 -18.09 13.08
N ASN A 383 -9.20 -19.19 12.33
CA ASN A 383 -8.35 -19.46 11.17
C ASN A 383 -9.19 -19.26 9.89
N ILE A 384 -9.20 -18.05 9.35
CA ILE A 384 -10.18 -17.63 8.33
C ILE A 384 -9.47 -16.99 7.14
N GLY A 385 -9.62 -17.59 5.95
CA GLY A 385 -8.85 -17.20 4.76
C GLY A 385 -9.03 -15.72 4.38
N ILE A 386 -10.27 -15.26 4.27
CA ILE A 386 -10.62 -13.84 4.06
C ILE A 386 -11.66 -13.40 5.10
N ILE A 387 -11.32 -12.43 5.95
CA ILE A 387 -12.20 -11.90 6.98
C ILE A 387 -12.30 -10.37 6.96
N ALA A 388 -13.53 -9.85 7.07
CA ALA A 388 -13.81 -8.43 7.18
C ALA A 388 -14.67 -8.17 8.42
N GLN A 389 -14.25 -7.27 9.32
CA GLN A 389 -14.84 -7.14 10.66
C GLN A 389 -15.17 -5.69 11.02
N THR A 390 -16.35 -5.49 11.61
CA THR A 390 -16.88 -4.16 11.97
C THR A 390 -17.55 -4.16 13.35
N SER A 391 -17.27 -3.15 14.17
CA SER A 391 -17.85 -2.99 15.52
C SER A 391 -19.26 -2.38 15.50
N GLU A 392 -19.89 -2.33 16.68
CA GLU A 392 -21.19 -1.70 16.88
C GLU A 392 -21.18 -0.22 16.47
N GLY A 393 -22.20 0.24 15.75
CA GLY A 393 -22.30 1.62 15.26
C GLY A 393 -21.38 1.97 14.09
N VAL A 394 -20.63 1.00 13.55
CA VAL A 394 -19.81 1.14 12.34
C VAL A 394 -20.65 0.79 11.09
N THR A 395 -20.23 1.25 9.92
CA THR A 395 -20.75 0.74 8.64
C THR A 395 -20.49 -0.77 8.57
N PRO A 396 -21.46 -1.64 8.22
CA PRO A 396 -21.21 -3.08 8.16
C PRO A 396 -20.08 -3.47 7.19
N ALA A 397 -19.35 -4.52 7.57
CA ALA A 397 -18.30 -5.13 6.75
C ALA A 397 -18.85 -5.65 5.42
N VAL A 398 -18.07 -5.51 4.35
CA VAL A 398 -18.44 -5.98 3.01
C VAL A 398 -17.24 -6.68 2.36
N ILE A 399 -17.44 -7.91 1.91
CA ILE A 399 -16.48 -8.61 1.04
C ILE A 399 -17.08 -8.66 -0.37
N SER A 400 -16.41 -8.06 -1.35
CA SER A 400 -16.85 -7.98 -2.75
C SER A 400 -15.84 -8.66 -3.67
N ILE A 401 -16.29 -9.66 -4.43
CA ILE A 401 -15.47 -10.42 -5.38
C ILE A 401 -16.12 -10.33 -6.76
N ILE A 402 -15.46 -9.65 -7.69
CA ILE A 402 -16.02 -9.26 -9.00
C ILE A 402 -15.09 -9.76 -10.11
N ARG A 403 -15.61 -10.58 -11.04
CA ARG A 403 -14.85 -11.11 -12.21
C ARG A 403 -13.45 -11.66 -11.87
N SER A 404 -13.26 -12.20 -10.67
CA SER A 404 -11.94 -12.58 -10.14
C SER A 404 -11.86 -14.07 -9.86
N LYS A 405 -10.65 -14.64 -9.99
CA LYS A 405 -10.36 -16.01 -9.58
C LYS A 405 -9.76 -15.98 -8.18
N VAL A 406 -10.52 -16.42 -7.19
CA VAL A 406 -10.15 -16.39 -5.77
C VAL A 406 -10.21 -17.80 -5.20
N THR A 407 -9.06 -18.37 -4.80
CA THR A 407 -9.00 -19.65 -4.08
C THR A 407 -8.69 -19.38 -2.61
N VAL A 408 -9.54 -19.87 -1.72
CA VAL A 408 -9.51 -19.54 -0.29
C VAL A 408 -9.56 -20.80 0.57
N GLU A 409 -8.79 -20.82 1.65
CA GLU A 409 -8.63 -21.91 2.60
C GLU A 409 -8.56 -21.34 4.02
N GLY A 410 -9.25 -21.96 4.97
CA GLY A 410 -9.31 -21.53 6.37
C GLY A 410 -9.92 -22.61 7.25
N ASP A 411 -9.18 -23.05 8.28
CA ASP A 411 -9.61 -24.15 9.15
C ASP A 411 -10.91 -23.86 9.92
N THR A 412 -11.25 -22.60 10.16
CA THR A 412 -12.53 -22.18 10.73
C THR A 412 -13.55 -21.85 9.64
N ALA A 413 -13.16 -21.04 8.64
CA ALA A 413 -14.00 -20.67 7.51
C ALA A 413 -13.15 -20.17 6.34
N ALA A 414 -13.59 -20.39 5.09
CA ALA A 414 -12.93 -19.79 3.94
C ALA A 414 -13.11 -18.25 3.92
N ILE A 415 -14.36 -17.77 3.92
CA ILE A 415 -14.69 -16.33 3.85
C ILE A 415 -15.74 -15.97 4.90
N PHE A 416 -15.54 -14.88 5.64
CA PHE A 416 -16.49 -14.37 6.65
C PHE A 416 -16.55 -12.83 6.69
N ALA A 417 -17.74 -12.27 6.48
CA ALA A 417 -18.03 -10.84 6.69
C ALA A 417 -18.81 -10.66 8.00
N ARG A 418 -18.23 -9.97 8.98
CA ARG A 418 -18.66 -9.88 10.39
C ARG A 418 -19.04 -8.44 10.76
N ALA A 419 -20.23 -8.24 11.32
CA ALA A 419 -20.62 -7.00 11.97
C ALA A 419 -21.13 -7.25 13.40
N MET A 420 -20.83 -6.33 14.31
CA MET A 420 -21.46 -6.25 15.63
C MET A 420 -22.61 -5.25 15.58
N SER A 421 -23.71 -5.55 16.27
CA SER A 421 -24.97 -4.83 16.14
C SER A 421 -25.77 -4.87 17.45
N ALA A 422 -26.20 -3.70 17.94
CA ALA A 422 -27.06 -3.62 19.12
C ALA A 422 -28.45 -4.26 18.92
N ASP A 423 -28.95 -4.28 17.67
CA ASP A 423 -30.32 -4.67 17.36
C ASP A 423 -30.44 -5.89 16.43
N GLY A 424 -29.31 -6.49 16.05
CA GLY A 424 -29.24 -7.65 15.17
C GLY A 424 -29.67 -7.40 13.72
N LYS A 425 -29.89 -6.14 13.31
CA LYS A 425 -30.24 -5.79 11.92
C LYS A 425 -29.03 -5.50 11.05
N THR A 426 -27.97 -4.91 11.62
CA THR A 426 -26.71 -4.69 10.91
C THR A 426 -25.98 -6.02 10.75
N ILE A 427 -25.74 -6.46 9.52
CA ILE A 427 -25.01 -7.68 9.20
C ILE A 427 -23.84 -7.37 8.27
N GLY A 428 -22.70 -8.06 8.45
CA GLY A 428 -21.67 -8.13 7.41
C GLY A 428 -22.18 -8.86 6.16
N THR A 429 -21.72 -8.48 4.97
CA THR A 429 -22.25 -9.03 3.69
C THR A 429 -21.15 -9.54 2.76
N ILE A 430 -21.46 -10.61 2.02
CA ILE A 430 -20.61 -11.13 0.94
C ILE A 430 -21.31 -10.90 -0.40
N LYS A 431 -20.60 -10.29 -1.36
CA LYS A 431 -21.06 -10.00 -2.72
C LYS A 431 -20.15 -10.68 -3.73
N ILE A 432 -20.73 -11.46 -4.63
CA ILE A 432 -20.01 -12.15 -5.71
C ILE A 432 -20.70 -11.79 -7.02
N GLU A 433 -19.96 -11.16 -7.94
CA GLU A 433 -20.51 -10.64 -9.20
C GLU A 433 -19.75 -11.20 -10.41
N ASN A 434 -20.49 -11.74 -11.38
CA ASN A 434 -19.94 -12.33 -12.60
C ASN A 434 -18.90 -13.44 -12.33
N ALA A 435 -19.08 -14.16 -11.23
CA ALA A 435 -18.29 -15.31 -10.81
C ALA A 435 -19.19 -16.32 -10.07
N ALA A 436 -18.82 -17.60 -10.10
CA ALA A 436 -19.53 -18.70 -9.44
C ALA A 436 -18.70 -19.25 -8.27
N ILE A 437 -19.39 -19.69 -7.22
CA ILE A 437 -18.81 -20.44 -6.11
C ILE A 437 -18.53 -21.88 -6.57
N GLN A 438 -17.33 -22.37 -6.27
CA GLN A 438 -16.83 -23.71 -6.56
C GLN A 438 -16.24 -24.33 -5.28
N THR A 439 -17.07 -25.04 -4.52
CA THR A 439 -16.72 -25.79 -3.31
C THR A 439 -16.92 -27.30 -3.54
N PRO A 440 -16.57 -28.16 -2.57
CA PRO A 440 -17.29 -29.42 -2.36
C PRO A 440 -18.82 -29.18 -2.30
N GLU A 441 -19.64 -30.18 -2.65
CA GLU A 441 -21.08 -30.04 -2.92
C GLU A 441 -21.84 -29.09 -1.96
N GLY A 442 -22.55 -28.09 -2.52
CA GLY A 442 -23.49 -27.24 -1.78
C GLY A 442 -23.05 -25.80 -1.46
N GLY A 443 -21.92 -25.31 -2.01
CA GLY A 443 -21.34 -23.99 -1.72
C GLY A 443 -22.26 -22.79 -1.90
N LYS A 444 -22.61 -22.13 -0.79
CA LYS A 444 -23.55 -20.99 -0.74
C LYS A 444 -23.08 -19.91 0.24
N VAL A 445 -23.48 -18.67 -0.01
CA VAL A 445 -23.43 -17.61 1.00
C VAL A 445 -24.58 -17.87 1.99
N ILE A 446 -24.25 -17.94 3.28
CA ILE A 446 -25.21 -18.19 4.36
C ILE A 446 -25.07 -17.15 5.47
N ASP A 447 -26.19 -16.81 6.10
CA ASP A 447 -26.23 -15.87 7.22
C ASP A 447 -25.58 -16.49 8.48
N TYR A 448 -24.75 -15.70 9.15
CA TYR A 448 -24.20 -15.99 10.46
C TYR A 448 -24.91 -15.13 11.52
N ARG A 449 -25.35 -15.73 12.64
CA ARG A 449 -25.98 -14.99 13.76
C ARG A 449 -25.66 -15.60 15.12
N LYS A 450 -25.05 -14.82 16.02
CA LYS A 450 -24.78 -15.19 17.42
C LYS A 450 -25.08 -14.01 18.35
N LEU A 451 -25.61 -14.28 19.54
CA LEU A 451 -25.76 -13.30 20.61
C LEU A 451 -24.62 -13.48 21.62
N ARG A 452 -23.96 -12.39 22.01
CA ARG A 452 -22.95 -12.36 23.09
C ARG A 452 -23.25 -11.15 23.99
N ASP A 453 -23.49 -11.38 25.29
CA ASP A 453 -23.57 -10.34 26.32
C ASP A 453 -24.51 -9.14 26.00
N GLY A 454 -25.57 -9.38 25.23
CA GLY A 454 -26.54 -8.37 24.77
C GLY A 454 -26.26 -7.75 23.40
N ILE A 455 -25.10 -8.02 22.80
CA ILE A 455 -24.71 -7.57 21.44
C ILE A 455 -24.91 -8.72 20.45
N TYR A 456 -25.54 -8.44 19.30
CA TYR A 456 -25.64 -9.38 18.20
C TYR A 456 -24.40 -9.30 17.31
N GLU A 457 -23.75 -10.43 17.12
CA GLU A 457 -22.78 -10.68 16.07
C GLU A 457 -23.53 -11.26 14.87
N ALA A 458 -23.55 -10.53 13.75
CA ALA A 458 -24.29 -10.94 12.56
C ALA A 458 -23.52 -10.65 11.27
N GLY A 459 -23.65 -11.55 10.30
CA GLY A 459 -22.76 -11.57 9.15
C GLY A 459 -23.14 -12.58 8.08
N GLN A 460 -22.21 -12.82 7.18
CA GLN A 460 -22.34 -13.85 6.15
C GLN A 460 -21.03 -14.62 5.99
N ALA A 461 -21.14 -15.93 5.79
CA ALA A 461 -20.03 -16.85 5.56
C ALA A 461 -20.30 -17.74 4.34
N ILE A 462 -19.29 -18.47 3.86
CA ILE A 462 -19.48 -19.52 2.85
C ILE A 462 -19.70 -20.87 3.54
N GLY A 463 -20.75 -21.58 3.15
CA GLY A 463 -21.13 -22.88 3.71
C GLY A 463 -21.71 -23.84 2.68
N THR A 464 -22.19 -25.00 3.14
CA THR A 464 -22.54 -26.17 2.32
C THR A 464 -24.04 -26.47 2.23
N GLY A 465 -24.91 -25.49 2.56
CA GLY A 465 -26.36 -25.65 2.53
C GLY A 465 -27.11 -24.32 2.61
N ASP A 466 -28.45 -24.38 2.76
CA ASP A 466 -29.36 -23.21 2.74
C ASP A 466 -29.77 -22.69 4.14
N ALA A 467 -28.96 -22.96 5.17
CA ALA A 467 -29.31 -22.69 6.56
C ALA A 467 -28.44 -21.60 7.20
N THR A 468 -29.04 -20.80 8.11
CA THR A 468 -28.30 -19.90 9.02
C THR A 468 -27.37 -20.71 9.93
N VAL A 469 -26.20 -20.15 10.25
CA VAL A 469 -25.21 -20.75 11.17
C VAL A 469 -24.96 -19.86 12.39
N ASP A 470 -24.82 -20.47 13.56
CA ASP A 470 -24.63 -19.80 14.86
C ASP A 470 -23.17 -19.90 15.39
N SER A 471 -22.42 -20.88 14.90
CA SER A 471 -21.02 -21.11 15.19
C SER A 471 -20.26 -21.41 13.91
N LEU A 472 -19.01 -20.94 13.78
CA LEU A 472 -18.17 -21.28 12.64
C LEU A 472 -17.59 -22.70 12.72
N TYR A 473 -17.63 -23.33 13.90
CA TYR A 473 -17.03 -24.65 14.17
C TYR A 473 -17.94 -25.83 13.78
N ILE A 474 -19.07 -25.59 13.13
CA ILE A 474 -20.01 -26.64 12.68
C ILE A 474 -19.80 -26.99 11.22
N LYS A 475 -20.10 -28.26 10.87
CA LYS A 475 -19.86 -28.86 9.54
C LYS A 475 -20.53 -28.13 8.36
N ALA A 476 -21.46 -27.22 8.61
CA ALA A 476 -22.12 -26.41 7.59
C ALA A 476 -21.23 -25.32 6.98
N VAL A 477 -20.10 -24.95 7.62
CA VAL A 477 -19.18 -23.91 7.09
C VAL A 477 -18.12 -24.54 6.19
N ALA A 478 -17.82 -23.87 5.07
CA ALA A 478 -16.84 -24.35 4.09
C ALA A 478 -15.42 -23.92 4.49
N LYS A 479 -14.55 -24.90 4.76
CA LYS A 479 -13.12 -24.67 5.04
C LYS A 479 -12.27 -24.32 3.81
N SER A 480 -12.79 -24.57 2.61
CA SER A 480 -12.17 -24.13 1.36
C SER A 480 -13.21 -23.85 0.29
N THR A 481 -12.95 -22.84 -0.54
CA THR A 481 -13.72 -22.51 -1.73
C THR A 481 -12.80 -22.00 -2.83
N THR A 482 -13.13 -22.27 -4.09
CA THR A 482 -12.72 -21.41 -5.19
C THR A 482 -13.92 -20.57 -5.62
N ILE A 483 -13.67 -19.35 -6.09
CA ILE A 483 -14.61 -18.50 -6.79
C ILE A 483 -13.94 -18.17 -8.13
N ALA A 484 -14.65 -18.33 -9.23
CA ALA A 484 -14.09 -18.10 -10.56
C ALA A 484 -15.12 -17.44 -11.48
N PRO A 485 -14.70 -16.60 -12.45
CA PRO A 485 -15.57 -16.20 -13.55
C PRO A 485 -16.11 -17.44 -14.28
N PRO A 486 -17.28 -17.38 -14.93
CA PRO A 486 -17.71 -18.44 -15.82
C PRO A 486 -16.61 -18.66 -16.87
N GLU A 487 -16.19 -19.92 -17.05
CA GLU A 487 -15.23 -20.26 -18.09
C GLU A 487 -15.80 -19.86 -19.44
N VAL A 488 -15.10 -18.98 -20.16
CA VAL A 488 -15.54 -18.53 -21.49
C VAL A 488 -15.58 -19.77 -22.36
N ALA A 489 -16.79 -20.18 -22.77
CA ALA A 489 -17.00 -21.36 -23.58
C ALA A 489 -16.08 -21.29 -24.81
N LYS A 490 -15.07 -22.16 -24.81
CA LYS A 490 -14.14 -22.31 -25.93
C LYS A 490 -14.98 -22.54 -27.18
N PRO A 491 -14.76 -21.80 -28.28
CA PRO A 491 -15.58 -21.96 -29.49
C PRO A 491 -15.68 -23.44 -29.85
N GLU A 492 -16.90 -23.97 -29.97
CA GLU A 492 -17.08 -25.36 -30.34
C GLU A 492 -16.47 -25.58 -31.72
N ASP A 493 -15.45 -26.43 -31.81
CA ASP A 493 -14.90 -26.86 -33.09
C ASP A 493 -16.06 -27.38 -33.95
N PRO A 494 -16.27 -26.85 -35.17
CA PRO A 494 -17.49 -27.08 -35.93
C PRO A 494 -17.71 -28.56 -36.17
N LYS A 495 -18.76 -29.09 -35.52
CA LYS A 495 -19.07 -30.51 -35.45
C LYS A 495 -19.22 -31.09 -36.87
N PRO A 496 -18.48 -32.16 -37.23
CA PRO A 496 -18.60 -32.77 -38.56
C PRO A 496 -20.05 -33.19 -38.82
N ASP A 497 -20.56 -32.81 -39.99
CA ASP A 497 -21.98 -32.95 -40.32
C ASP A 497 -22.36 -34.43 -40.53
N GLU A 498 -23.30 -34.95 -39.73
CA GLU A 498 -23.72 -36.36 -39.76
C GLU A 498 -24.67 -36.65 -40.94
N THR A 499 -24.16 -36.61 -42.17
CA THR A 499 -24.90 -37.11 -43.33
C THR A 499 -25.05 -38.64 -43.25
N LYS A 500 -26.18 -39.08 -42.67
CA LYS A 500 -26.58 -40.48 -42.55
C LYS A 500 -26.59 -41.20 -43.90
N GLN A 501 -25.79 -42.26 -44.03
CA GLN A 501 -26.22 -43.45 -44.76
C GLN A 501 -25.43 -44.69 -44.33
N ASN A 502 -26.13 -45.83 -44.24
CA ASN A 502 -25.60 -47.16 -43.98
C ASN A 502 -26.44 -48.11 -44.85
N PRO A 503 -25.82 -49.09 -45.52
CA PRO A 503 -25.97 -50.45 -44.97
C PRO A 503 -24.69 -51.32 -45.06
N LYS A 504 -24.52 -52.17 -44.04
CA LYS A 504 -23.75 -53.42 -44.06
C LYS A 504 -24.40 -54.44 -45.05
N PRO A 505 -23.78 -55.59 -45.42
CA PRO A 505 -22.58 -56.23 -44.86
C PRO A 505 -21.54 -56.63 -45.98
N GLU A 506 -20.46 -57.42 -45.80
CA GLU A 506 -19.85 -58.12 -44.66
C GLU A 506 -18.34 -58.41 -44.93
N GLY A 507 -17.60 -58.84 -43.90
CA GLY A 507 -16.60 -59.91 -44.08
C GLY A 507 -15.10 -59.62 -43.86
N SER A 508 -14.42 -60.67 -43.35
CA SER A 508 -13.01 -61.04 -43.60
C SER A 508 -11.82 -60.18 -43.11
N LYS A 509 -11.13 -60.73 -42.09
CA LYS A 509 -9.69 -60.58 -41.75
C LYS A 509 -8.78 -61.30 -42.80
N PRO A 510 -7.41 -61.29 -42.71
CA PRO A 510 -6.46 -60.19 -42.43
C PRO A 510 -5.11 -60.24 -43.22
N THR A 511 -4.49 -59.10 -43.55
CA THR A 511 -3.07 -59.02 -44.04
C THR A 511 -2.47 -57.69 -43.56
N LYS A 512 -1.37 -57.51 -42.81
CA LYS A 512 -0.04 -58.15 -42.60
C LYS A 512 1.10 -57.41 -43.32
N ALA A 513 2.11 -57.01 -42.54
CA ALA A 513 3.53 -56.73 -42.89
C ALA A 513 3.99 -55.32 -43.37
N VAL A 514 5.09 -54.86 -42.73
CA VAL A 514 6.29 -54.22 -43.32
C VAL A 514 6.18 -52.76 -43.85
N ALA A 515 7.16 -51.86 -43.69
CA ALA A 515 8.26 -51.71 -42.71
C ALA A 515 8.90 -50.28 -42.82
N ALA A 516 10.00 -50.07 -42.08
CA ALA A 516 11.18 -49.23 -42.37
C ALA A 516 11.37 -48.66 -43.80
N SER A 517 12.03 -47.51 -44.01
CA SER A 517 12.64 -46.50 -43.10
C SER A 517 13.18 -45.29 -43.90
N THR A 518 13.67 -44.26 -43.20
CA THR A 518 14.72 -43.29 -43.64
C THR A 518 14.50 -42.49 -44.94
N THR A 519 14.64 -41.16 -44.93
CA THR A 519 15.99 -40.55 -45.03
C THR A 519 16.00 -39.07 -44.63
N LYS A 520 17.18 -38.53 -44.32
CA LYS A 520 17.42 -37.07 -44.18
C LYS A 520 17.58 -36.44 -45.56
N ALA A 521 17.06 -35.23 -45.73
CA ALA A 521 17.55 -34.26 -46.70
C ALA A 521 17.97 -32.98 -45.97
N LYS A 522 19.09 -32.37 -46.38
CA LYS A 522 19.61 -31.12 -45.82
C LYS A 522 20.06 -30.24 -46.98
N THR A 523 19.40 -29.10 -47.17
CA THR A 523 19.75 -28.11 -48.19
C THR A 523 19.94 -26.74 -47.54
N THR A 524 21.09 -26.12 -47.81
CA THR A 524 21.40 -24.76 -47.36
C THR A 524 20.92 -23.78 -48.42
N GLY A 525 20.20 -22.73 -48.02
CA GLY A 525 19.78 -21.64 -48.91
C GLY A 525 19.99 -20.30 -48.23
N VAL A 526 20.71 -19.39 -48.87
CA VAL A 526 20.96 -18.03 -48.38
C VAL A 526 19.75 -17.14 -48.72
N LEU A 527 19.33 -16.29 -47.79
CA LEU A 527 18.39 -15.20 -48.03
C LEU A 527 19.05 -13.85 -47.76
N ALA A 528 18.77 -12.89 -48.63
CA ALA A 528 19.18 -11.49 -48.52
C ALA A 528 17.96 -10.58 -48.32
N ALA A 529 18.19 -9.30 -48.00
CA ALA A 529 17.19 -8.43 -47.39
C ALA A 529 16.29 -7.64 -48.36
N THR A 530 15.05 -7.39 -47.89
CA THR A 530 14.19 -6.21 -48.07
C THR A 530 13.42 -6.02 -46.73
N GLY A 531 13.06 -4.84 -46.25
CA GLY A 531 11.97 -3.96 -46.76
C GLY A 531 10.60 -4.44 -46.22
N ASP A 532 9.72 -3.63 -45.61
CA ASP A 532 9.73 -2.17 -45.40
C ASP A 532 8.85 -1.80 -44.16
N THR A 533 8.41 -0.54 -44.06
CA THR A 533 7.86 0.15 -42.88
C THR A 533 6.32 0.22 -42.81
N SER A 534 5.81 0.91 -41.77
CA SER A 534 4.41 1.20 -41.39
C SER A 534 3.72 0.21 -40.43
N GLY A 535 2.88 0.66 -39.48
CA GLY A 535 2.62 2.04 -39.05
C GLY A 535 1.57 2.13 -37.94
N ALA A 536 1.67 3.15 -37.07
CA ALA A 536 0.68 3.42 -36.03
C ALA A 536 0.50 4.93 -35.83
N ALA A 537 -0.74 5.41 -35.84
CA ALA A 537 -1.09 6.81 -35.65
C ALA A 537 -2.27 6.92 -34.67
N ILE A 538 -2.09 7.67 -33.58
CA ILE A 538 -3.17 8.10 -32.69
C ILE A 538 -3.06 9.61 -32.48
N VAL A 539 -4.21 10.28 -32.54
CA VAL A 539 -4.38 11.73 -32.62
C VAL A 539 -3.98 12.42 -31.32
N ALA A 540 -3.24 13.53 -31.43
CA ALA A 540 -3.04 14.48 -30.34
C ALA A 540 -4.21 15.48 -30.29
N THR A 541 -4.85 15.63 -29.13
CA THR A 541 -5.89 16.65 -28.88
C THR A 541 -5.31 17.74 -27.99
N VAL A 542 -5.30 18.98 -28.49
CA VAL A 542 -4.80 20.15 -27.76
C VAL A 542 -5.83 20.65 -26.74
N LEU A 543 -5.39 20.92 -25.51
CA LEU A 543 -6.19 21.63 -24.51
C LEU A 543 -5.32 22.69 -23.81
N ALA A 544 -5.36 23.92 -24.32
CA ALA A 544 -4.53 25.02 -23.83
C ALA A 544 -5.16 25.69 -22.60
N GLY A 545 -4.54 25.51 -21.43
CA GLY A 545 -4.89 26.20 -20.18
C GLY A 545 -3.91 27.33 -19.87
N THR A 546 -4.28 28.59 -20.15
CA THR A 546 -3.41 29.74 -19.90
C THR A 546 -3.42 30.16 -18.42
N ALA A 547 -2.26 30.08 -17.75
CA ALA A 547 -2.01 30.69 -16.45
C ALA A 547 -0.82 31.65 -16.54
N ALA A 548 -1.09 32.96 -16.67
CA ALA A 548 -0.05 33.98 -16.77
C ALA A 548 0.37 34.49 -15.38
N ILE A 549 1.57 34.12 -14.93
CA ILE A 549 2.18 34.66 -13.70
C ILE A 549 3.00 35.90 -14.07
N ALA A 550 2.49 37.09 -13.75
CA ALA A 550 3.16 38.35 -14.00
C ALA A 550 4.21 38.65 -12.91
N ALA A 551 5.48 38.30 -13.16
CA ALA A 551 6.60 38.66 -12.29
C ALA A 551 6.94 40.16 -12.41
N GLY A 552 6.43 40.98 -11.48
CA GLY A 552 6.64 42.43 -11.46
C GLY A 552 8.03 42.83 -10.98
N THR A 553 8.90 43.28 -11.89
CA THR A 553 10.25 43.78 -11.58
C THR A 553 10.22 45.21 -11.03
N MET A 554 10.30 45.37 -9.70
CA MET A 554 10.39 46.70 -9.07
C MET A 554 11.81 47.28 -9.13
N ALA A 555 12.07 48.11 -10.15
CA ALA A 555 13.28 48.92 -10.22
C ALA A 555 13.25 50.06 -9.18
N SER A 556 14.16 50.03 -8.20
CA SER A 556 14.27 51.07 -7.18
C SER A 556 14.81 52.38 -7.78
N ARG A 557 13.96 53.43 -7.82
CA ARG A 557 14.38 54.78 -8.20
C ARG A 557 15.03 55.49 -7.01
N LYS A 558 16.36 55.74 -7.11
CA LYS A 558 17.00 56.80 -6.32
C LYS A 558 16.33 58.15 -6.61
N ARG A 559 16.11 58.95 -5.57
CA ARG A 559 15.96 60.40 -5.67
C ARG A 559 16.54 61.06 -4.41
N SER A 560 17.42 62.04 -4.66
CA SER A 560 17.99 63.04 -3.76
C SER A 560 18.10 62.64 -2.28
#